data_AF-A0A4Q0VMX4-F1
#
_entry.id   AF-A0A4Q0VMX4-F1
#
_cell.length_a   1.000
_cell.length_b   1.000
_cell.length_c   1.000
_cell.angle_alpha   90.00
_cell.angle_beta   90.00
_cell.angle_gamma   90.00
#
_symmetry.space_group_name_H-M   'P 1'
#
loop_
_entity.id
_entity.type
_entity.pdbx_description
1 polymer ?
#
loop_
_entity_poly.entity_id
_entity_poly.type
_entity_poly.pdbx_seq_one_letter_code
_entity_poly.pdbx_strand_id
1 'polypeptide(L)'
;MEEKNYVWYASYGSNLSRDRFLCYIRGGKPEGSEIEEVGCRDQSLPIKEASFIMDYPLYFAKNSDRWQNGGVAFIGLQQDLQTKTYSKKYLITEEQFFDVVKQENNGAEFEINLDEAKKEGSKTFRDAWYGTILYVGEADGHPIFTFTADWDLDVPFSKPSKHYLRMIREGLKTTAGLSNQEVVDYFLTKPGVKDNYSSEELTSLLT
;
A
#
# COMPACT_ATOMS: atom_id res chain seq x y z
N MET A 1 13.40 -2.79 -29.62
CA MET A 1 13.12 -2.86 -28.17
C MET A 1 11.67 -2.47 -28.03
N GLU A 2 10.84 -3.31 -27.43
CA GLU A 2 9.47 -2.90 -27.09
C GLU A 2 9.55 -1.70 -26.15
N GLU A 3 8.75 -0.69 -26.45
CA GLU A 3 8.64 0.51 -25.62
C GLU A 3 7.94 0.12 -24.32
N LYS A 4 8.62 0.27 -23.18
CA LYS A 4 8.05 -0.06 -21.87
C LYS A 4 7.30 1.16 -21.35
N ASN A 5 6.01 0.99 -21.08
CA ASN A 5 5.23 1.97 -20.33
C ASN A 5 5.58 1.89 -18.85
N TYR A 6 5.74 3.05 -18.22
CA TYR A 6 6.07 3.18 -16.81
C TYR A 6 4.97 3.88 -16.03
N VAL A 7 4.75 3.41 -14.81
CA VAL A 7 3.80 3.96 -13.86
C VAL A 7 4.44 4.06 -12.48
N TRP A 8 3.98 5.03 -11.70
CA TRP A 8 4.30 5.11 -10.29
C TRP A 8 3.32 4.26 -9.49
N TYR A 9 3.79 3.21 -8.83
CA TYR A 9 3.00 2.51 -7.81
C TYR A 9 3.20 3.18 -6.45
N ALA A 10 2.17 3.85 -5.92
CA ALA A 10 2.17 4.45 -4.58
C ALA A 10 1.66 3.46 -3.52
N SER A 11 2.57 2.96 -2.67
CA SER A 11 2.22 2.07 -1.57
C SER A 11 2.11 2.80 -0.23
N TYR A 12 1.04 2.54 0.50
CA TYR A 12 0.72 3.15 1.80
C TYR A 12 0.75 2.15 2.97
N GLY A 13 0.89 0.85 2.67
CA GLY A 13 0.89 -0.23 3.66
C GLY A 13 2.29 -0.77 3.91
N SER A 14 2.41 -2.09 4.03
CA SER A 14 3.69 -2.74 4.31
C SER A 14 4.77 -2.52 3.24
N ASN A 15 4.39 -2.26 1.99
CA ASN A 15 5.35 -2.04 0.90
C ASN A 15 5.91 -0.59 0.91
N LEU A 16 5.61 0.21 1.94
CA LEU A 16 6.47 1.33 2.35
C LEU A 16 7.91 0.85 2.63
N SER A 17 8.06 -0.38 3.16
CA SER A 17 9.35 -1.04 3.26
C SER A 17 9.83 -1.45 1.87
N ARG A 18 10.99 -0.91 1.48
CA ARG A 18 11.63 -1.21 0.20
C ARG A 18 11.95 -2.70 0.07
N ASP A 19 12.58 -3.27 1.07
CA ASP A 19 13.02 -4.67 1.02
C ASP A 19 11.84 -5.62 0.88
N ARG A 20 10.73 -5.30 1.56
CA ARG A 20 9.47 -6.02 1.36
C ARG A 20 8.94 -5.86 -0.05
N PHE A 21 8.90 -4.63 -0.59
CA PHE A 21 8.42 -4.40 -1.95
C PHE A 21 9.26 -5.15 -2.99
N LEU A 22 10.58 -5.20 -2.81
CA LEU A 22 11.47 -5.90 -3.74
C LEU A 22 11.25 -7.42 -3.77
N CYS A 23 10.66 -8.03 -2.73
CA CYS A 23 10.21 -9.42 -2.81
C CYS A 23 9.07 -9.60 -3.82
N TYR A 24 8.16 -8.63 -3.97
CA TYR A 24 7.14 -8.70 -5.04
C TYR A 24 7.74 -8.55 -6.45
N ILE A 25 8.89 -7.86 -6.57
CA ILE A 25 9.59 -7.68 -7.84
C ILE A 25 10.45 -8.89 -8.18
N ARG A 26 11.33 -9.32 -7.28
CA ARG A 26 12.35 -10.36 -7.55
C ARG A 26 11.91 -11.76 -7.12
N GLY A 27 10.80 -11.86 -6.40
CA GLY A 27 10.43 -13.05 -5.65
C GLY A 27 11.23 -13.18 -4.36
N GLY A 28 10.96 -14.26 -3.64
CA GLY A 28 11.64 -14.59 -2.39
C GLY A 28 10.81 -14.22 -1.16
N LYS A 29 11.43 -14.41 0.01
CA LYS A 29 10.73 -14.39 1.29
C LYS A 29 11.02 -13.10 2.06
N PRO A 30 10.03 -12.22 2.27
CA PRO A 30 10.20 -11.05 3.13
C PRO A 30 10.57 -11.47 4.55
N GLU A 31 11.37 -10.66 5.24
CA GLU A 31 11.68 -10.90 6.65
C GLU A 31 10.40 -11.00 7.48
N GLY A 32 10.30 -12.08 8.28
CA GLY A 32 9.12 -12.35 9.12
C GLY A 32 7.90 -12.92 8.38
N SER A 33 7.93 -13.07 7.06
CA SER A 33 6.89 -13.80 6.31
C SER A 33 7.18 -15.30 6.35
N GLU A 34 6.15 -16.15 6.39
CA GLU A 34 6.29 -17.58 6.09
C GLU A 34 6.09 -17.89 4.60
N ILE A 35 5.46 -16.96 3.88
CA ILE A 35 5.07 -17.07 2.48
C ILE A 35 6.16 -16.45 1.60
N GLU A 36 6.55 -17.19 0.57
CA GLU A 36 7.46 -16.73 -0.48
C GLU A 36 6.65 -16.05 -1.59
N GLU A 37 7.10 -14.86 -2.00
CA GLU A 37 6.52 -14.14 -3.13
C GLU A 37 7.08 -14.70 -4.44
N VAL A 38 6.22 -14.79 -5.46
CA VAL A 38 6.59 -15.38 -6.76
C VAL A 38 7.55 -14.45 -7.52
N GLY A 39 7.37 -13.13 -7.37
CA GLY A 39 8.09 -12.14 -8.15
C GLY A 39 7.37 -11.76 -9.45
N CYS A 40 7.84 -10.67 -10.06
CA CYS A 40 7.39 -10.21 -11.36
C CYS A 40 8.08 -10.98 -12.49
N ARG A 41 7.46 -10.95 -13.68
CA ARG A 41 8.07 -11.45 -14.92
C ARG A 41 9.35 -10.67 -15.27
N ASP A 42 9.28 -9.35 -15.17
CA ASP A 42 10.45 -8.46 -15.19
C ASP A 42 10.92 -8.20 -13.75
N GLN A 43 12.08 -8.75 -13.38
CA GLN A 43 12.65 -8.61 -12.04
C GLN A 43 13.62 -7.42 -11.91
N SER A 44 13.69 -6.54 -12.91
CA SER A 44 14.48 -5.32 -12.83
C SER A 44 13.98 -4.42 -11.69
N LEU A 45 14.91 -3.73 -11.03
CA LEU A 45 14.56 -2.86 -9.92
C LEU A 45 13.71 -1.67 -10.39
N PRO A 46 12.86 -1.09 -9.50
CA PRO A 46 12.25 0.20 -9.76
C PRO A 46 13.30 1.22 -10.19
N ILE A 47 13.01 1.96 -11.27
CA ILE A 47 13.98 2.89 -11.85
C ILE A 47 14.12 4.17 -11.01
N LYS A 48 13.10 4.49 -10.20
CA LYS A 48 13.08 5.59 -9.25
C LYS A 48 12.18 5.26 -8.05
N GLU A 49 12.45 5.93 -6.94
CA GLU A 49 11.67 5.83 -5.69
C GLU A 49 11.53 7.23 -5.09
N ALA A 50 10.36 7.56 -4.54
CA ALA A 50 10.14 8.85 -3.88
C ALA A 50 9.02 8.76 -2.84
N SER A 51 9.00 9.69 -1.89
CA SER A 51 7.85 9.91 -1.01
C SER A 51 6.69 10.53 -1.78
N PHE A 52 5.47 10.16 -1.43
CA PHE A 52 4.25 10.77 -1.96
C PHE A 52 3.16 10.80 -0.88
N ILE A 53 2.35 11.84 -0.85
CA ILE A 53 1.25 11.97 0.12
C ILE A 53 -0.05 11.94 -0.66
N MET A 54 -0.94 11.04 -0.25
CA MET A 54 -2.27 10.89 -0.82
C MET A 54 -3.30 11.50 0.13
N ASP A 55 -4.22 12.28 -0.43
CA ASP A 55 -5.35 12.86 0.30
C ASP A 55 -6.54 11.89 0.31
N TYR A 56 -6.28 10.63 0.63
CA TYR A 56 -7.28 9.58 0.78
C TYR A 56 -7.19 9.00 2.20
N PRO A 57 -8.31 8.82 2.91
CA PRO A 57 -8.30 8.36 4.29
C PRO A 57 -7.79 6.91 4.38
N LEU A 58 -6.67 6.70 5.08
CA LEU A 58 -6.18 5.36 5.44
C LEU A 58 -6.94 4.81 6.64
N TYR A 59 -7.36 3.54 6.55
CA TYR A 59 -8.01 2.80 7.63
C TYR A 59 -7.52 1.35 7.68
N PHE A 60 -7.77 0.67 8.79
CA PHE A 60 -7.43 -0.75 8.96
C PHE A 60 -8.70 -1.59 9.07
N ALA A 61 -8.82 -2.61 8.21
CA ALA A 61 -9.97 -3.50 8.15
C ALA A 61 -9.54 -4.94 7.79
N LYS A 62 -10.52 -5.84 7.72
CA LYS A 62 -10.34 -7.29 7.52
C LYS A 62 -9.38 -7.87 8.58
N ASN A 63 -9.05 -9.15 8.50
CA ASN A 63 -8.09 -9.77 9.40
C ASN A 63 -7.20 -10.71 8.59
N SER A 64 -5.89 -10.42 8.56
CA SER A 64 -4.94 -11.17 7.75
C SER A 64 -4.18 -12.17 8.63
N ASP A 65 -4.21 -13.44 8.25
CA ASP A 65 -3.43 -14.50 8.92
C ASP A 65 -1.92 -14.17 8.93
N ARG A 66 -1.42 -13.59 7.83
CA ARG A 66 -0.03 -13.10 7.70
C ARG A 66 0.34 -12.08 8.76
N TRP A 67 -0.62 -11.32 9.27
CA TRP A 67 -0.44 -10.25 10.24
C TRP A 67 -1.12 -10.57 11.58
N GLN A 68 -0.91 -11.80 12.09
CA GLN A 68 -1.42 -12.26 13.39
C GLN A 68 -2.95 -12.09 13.52
N ASN A 69 -3.66 -12.36 12.41
CA ASN A 69 -5.10 -12.18 12.29
C ASN A 69 -5.58 -10.76 12.64
N GLY A 70 -4.74 -9.74 12.33
CA GLY A 70 -5.02 -8.34 12.56
C GLY A 70 -5.42 -7.59 11.28
N GLY A 71 -5.92 -6.37 11.47
CA GLY A 71 -6.30 -5.45 10.39
C GLY A 71 -5.15 -5.09 9.47
N VAL A 72 -5.45 -4.98 8.17
CA VAL A 72 -4.51 -4.50 7.14
C VAL A 72 -4.97 -3.16 6.58
N ALA A 73 -4.02 -2.40 6.03
CA ALA A 73 -4.26 -1.04 5.57
C ALA A 73 -5.04 -1.03 4.24
N PHE A 74 -6.03 -0.14 4.17
CA PHE A 74 -6.75 0.25 2.96
C PHE A 74 -6.82 1.78 2.91
N ILE A 75 -7.14 2.34 1.75
CA ILE A 75 -7.51 3.76 1.62
C ILE A 75 -8.93 3.87 1.07
N GLY A 76 -9.65 4.92 1.44
CA GLY A 76 -10.96 5.24 0.88
C GLY A 76 -10.89 5.52 -0.63
N LEU A 77 -12.06 5.56 -1.28
CA LEU A 77 -12.18 5.81 -2.72
C LEU A 77 -12.36 7.30 -3.03
N GLN A 78 -12.75 8.08 -2.02
CA GLN A 78 -12.93 9.53 -2.14
C GLN A 78 -11.77 10.29 -1.52
N GLN A 79 -11.41 11.41 -2.15
CA GLN A 79 -10.43 12.33 -1.60
C GLN A 79 -10.99 13.06 -0.39
N ASP A 80 -10.18 13.19 0.65
CA ASP A 80 -10.40 14.06 1.80
C ASP A 80 -9.11 14.81 2.13
N LEU A 81 -9.10 16.10 1.79
CA LEU A 81 -7.96 17.02 1.99
C LEU A 81 -7.60 17.23 3.47
N GLN A 82 -8.49 16.87 4.39
CA GLN A 82 -8.23 16.91 5.83
C GLN A 82 -7.43 15.68 6.31
N THR A 83 -7.30 14.67 5.47
CA THR A 83 -6.53 13.47 5.75
C THR A 83 -5.23 13.47 4.97
N LYS A 84 -4.25 12.78 5.51
CA LYS A 84 -2.99 12.50 4.84
C LYS A 84 -2.70 11.02 4.98
N THR A 85 -2.33 10.41 3.86
CA THR A 85 -1.81 9.05 3.80
C THR A 85 -0.42 9.10 3.19
N TYR A 86 0.57 8.86 4.04
CA TYR A 86 1.96 8.79 3.59
C TYR A 86 2.17 7.53 2.77
N SER A 87 2.84 7.68 1.64
CA SER A 87 3.14 6.58 0.72
C SER A 87 4.57 6.68 0.20
N LYS A 88 5.08 5.54 -0.23
CA LYS A 88 6.29 5.43 -1.03
C LYS A 88 5.88 5.04 -2.43
N LYS A 89 6.28 5.83 -3.43
CA LYS A 89 6.05 5.50 -4.83
C LYS A 89 7.29 4.90 -5.48
N TYR A 90 7.06 3.88 -6.29
CA TYR A 90 8.09 3.15 -7.06
C TYR A 90 7.77 3.28 -8.55
N LEU A 91 8.72 3.78 -9.35
CA LEU A 91 8.56 3.87 -10.79
C LEU A 91 8.93 2.52 -11.40
N ILE A 92 7.92 1.79 -11.87
CA ILE A 92 8.00 0.42 -12.36
C ILE A 92 7.30 0.34 -13.72
N THR A 93 7.48 -0.77 -14.43
CA THR A 93 6.72 -1.00 -15.66
C THR A 93 5.24 -1.28 -15.35
N GLU A 94 4.35 -1.02 -16.31
CA GLU A 94 2.94 -1.44 -16.18
C GLU A 94 2.82 -2.95 -15.93
N GLU A 95 3.66 -3.75 -16.58
CA GLU A 95 3.71 -5.20 -16.36
C GLU A 95 4.03 -5.57 -14.91
N GLN A 96 5.05 -4.94 -14.33
CA GLN A 96 5.41 -5.13 -12.93
C GLN A 96 4.28 -4.69 -12.00
N PHE A 97 3.59 -3.59 -12.32
CA PHE A 97 2.45 -3.15 -11.53
C PHE A 97 1.32 -4.20 -11.53
N PHE A 98 0.97 -4.75 -12.69
CA PHE A 98 -0.01 -5.83 -12.77
C PHE A 98 0.43 -7.10 -12.03
N ASP A 99 1.71 -7.46 -12.11
CA ASP A 99 2.26 -8.61 -11.38
C ASP A 99 2.18 -8.41 -9.85
N VAL A 100 2.40 -7.18 -9.37
CA VAL A 100 2.22 -6.83 -7.95
C VAL A 100 0.74 -6.94 -7.56
N VAL A 101 -0.17 -6.34 -8.34
CA VAL A 101 -1.62 -6.40 -8.08
C VAL A 101 -2.10 -7.84 -8.06
N LYS A 102 -1.61 -8.69 -8.98
CA LYS A 102 -1.92 -10.14 -9.05
C LYS A 102 -1.47 -10.88 -7.81
N GLN A 103 -0.25 -10.64 -7.33
CA GLN A 103 0.27 -11.27 -6.12
C GLN A 103 -0.55 -10.88 -4.88
N GLU A 104 -0.92 -9.60 -4.72
CA GLU A 104 -1.78 -9.12 -3.62
C GLU A 104 -3.21 -9.69 -3.67
N ASN A 105 -3.58 -10.26 -4.81
CA ASN A 105 -4.90 -10.81 -5.12
C ASN A 105 -4.90 -12.35 -5.23
N ASN A 106 -3.93 -13.01 -4.61
CA ASN A 106 -3.77 -14.48 -4.61
C ASN A 106 -3.66 -15.09 -6.02
N GLY A 107 -2.97 -14.40 -6.94
CA GLY A 107 -2.71 -14.92 -8.28
C GLY A 107 -3.90 -14.82 -9.24
N ALA A 108 -4.96 -14.08 -8.88
CA ALA A 108 -6.13 -13.94 -9.73
C ALA A 108 -5.80 -13.36 -11.10
N GLU A 109 -6.40 -13.92 -12.14
CA GLU A 109 -6.33 -13.36 -13.49
C GLU A 109 -7.31 -12.20 -13.61
N PHE A 110 -6.83 -11.09 -14.17
CA PHE A 110 -7.63 -9.94 -14.50
C PHE A 110 -7.02 -9.23 -15.70
N GLU A 111 -7.86 -8.51 -16.43
CA GLU A 111 -7.45 -7.60 -17.47
C GLU A 111 -7.89 -6.20 -17.05
N ILE A 112 -6.95 -5.26 -16.95
CA ILE A 112 -7.24 -3.88 -16.56
C ILE A 112 -6.58 -2.95 -17.55
N ASN A 113 -7.38 -2.01 -18.05
CA ASN A 113 -6.88 -0.89 -18.81
C ASN A 113 -6.59 0.29 -17.85
N LEU A 114 -5.30 0.63 -17.67
CA LEU A 114 -4.90 1.75 -16.81
C LEU A 114 -5.34 3.10 -17.35
N ASP A 115 -5.52 3.26 -18.67
CA ASP A 115 -6.06 4.48 -19.25
C ASP A 115 -7.52 4.70 -18.86
N GLU A 116 -8.31 3.62 -18.77
CA GLU A 116 -9.68 3.70 -18.24
C GLU A 116 -9.67 4.07 -16.76
N ALA A 117 -8.84 3.40 -15.94
CA ALA A 117 -8.73 3.71 -14.52
C ALA A 117 -8.28 5.16 -14.28
N LYS A 118 -7.38 5.68 -15.12
CA LYS A 118 -6.98 7.08 -15.10
C LYS A 118 -8.11 8.03 -15.48
N LYS A 119 -8.85 7.71 -16.54
CA LYS A 119 -9.97 8.54 -17.02
C LYS A 119 -11.14 8.58 -16.03
N GLU A 120 -11.46 7.44 -15.43
CA GLU A 120 -12.57 7.29 -14.47
C GLU A 120 -12.15 7.63 -13.03
N GLY A 121 -10.85 7.79 -12.78
CA GLY A 121 -10.26 8.00 -11.45
C GLY A 121 -10.02 6.70 -10.68
N SER A 122 -10.85 5.67 -10.92
CA SER A 122 -10.66 4.33 -10.36
C SER A 122 -11.29 3.27 -11.26
N LYS A 123 -10.84 2.02 -11.14
CA LYS A 123 -11.45 0.85 -11.77
C LYS A 123 -11.47 -0.34 -10.81
N THR A 124 -12.64 -0.83 -10.47
CA THR A 124 -12.82 -2.12 -9.79
C THR A 124 -12.84 -3.23 -10.83
N PHE A 125 -11.96 -4.21 -10.68
CA PHE A 125 -11.78 -5.30 -11.64
C PHE A 125 -12.18 -6.66 -11.07
N ARG A 126 -12.39 -6.76 -9.76
CA ARG A 126 -12.92 -7.95 -9.10
C ARG A 126 -13.40 -7.64 -7.68
N ASP A 127 -14.25 -8.52 -7.17
CA ASP A 127 -14.54 -8.63 -5.74
C ASP A 127 -13.33 -9.30 -5.04
N ALA A 128 -12.46 -8.49 -4.47
CA ALA A 128 -11.31 -8.90 -3.68
C ALA A 128 -10.84 -7.77 -2.75
N TRP A 129 -10.00 -8.10 -1.77
CA TRP A 129 -9.50 -7.12 -0.80
C TRP A 129 -8.78 -5.95 -1.46
N TYR A 130 -8.05 -6.19 -2.54
CA TYR A 130 -7.37 -5.17 -3.32
C TYR A 130 -7.85 -5.18 -4.78
N GLY A 131 -9.17 -5.27 -4.96
CA GLY A 131 -9.85 -5.39 -6.25
C GLY A 131 -10.09 -4.09 -7.02
N THR A 132 -9.62 -2.95 -6.49
CA THR A 132 -9.80 -1.63 -7.11
C THR A 132 -8.45 -0.96 -7.35
N ILE A 133 -8.18 -0.55 -8.59
CA ILE A 133 -7.06 0.33 -8.93
C ILE A 133 -7.54 1.77 -8.87
N LEU A 134 -6.76 2.63 -8.24
CA LEU A 134 -7.06 4.05 -8.05
C LEU A 134 -5.96 4.89 -8.68
N TYR A 135 -6.35 5.83 -9.53
CA TYR A 135 -5.46 6.86 -10.07
C TYR A 135 -5.37 8.03 -9.09
N VAL A 136 -4.16 8.36 -8.66
CA VAL A 136 -3.91 9.33 -7.57
C VAL A 136 -3.03 10.51 -8.00
N GLY A 137 -2.89 10.74 -9.31
CA GLY A 137 -2.21 11.90 -9.89
C GLY A 137 -1.11 11.53 -10.89
N GLU A 138 -0.24 12.50 -11.20
CA GLU A 138 0.91 12.29 -12.08
C GLU A 138 2.20 12.81 -11.44
N ALA A 139 3.33 12.22 -11.83
CA ALA A 139 4.65 12.76 -11.52
C ALA A 139 5.67 12.34 -12.57
N ASP A 140 6.57 13.27 -12.94
CA ASP A 140 7.64 13.04 -13.91
C ASP A 140 7.14 12.48 -15.26
N GLY A 141 5.93 12.87 -15.69
CA GLY A 141 5.30 12.39 -16.92
C GLY A 141 4.66 11.01 -16.85
N HIS A 142 4.60 10.40 -15.65
CA HIS A 142 3.99 9.08 -15.45
C HIS A 142 2.78 9.16 -14.51
N PRO A 143 1.70 8.40 -14.78
CA PRO A 143 0.56 8.32 -13.88
C PRO A 143 0.95 7.60 -12.58
N ILE A 144 0.31 8.00 -11.49
CA ILE A 144 0.47 7.39 -10.17
C ILE A 144 -0.79 6.56 -9.91
N PHE A 145 -0.59 5.27 -9.67
CA PHE A 145 -1.63 4.34 -9.30
C PHE A 145 -1.36 3.74 -7.93
N THR A 146 -2.43 3.34 -7.28
CA THR A 146 -2.42 2.46 -6.12
C THR A 146 -3.58 1.48 -6.25
N PHE A 147 -3.73 0.58 -5.29
CA PHE A 147 -4.87 -0.31 -5.22
C PHE A 147 -5.41 -0.41 -3.80
N THR A 148 -6.71 -0.61 -3.69
CA THR A 148 -7.47 -0.69 -2.44
C THR A 148 -8.69 -1.57 -2.65
N ALA A 149 -9.55 -1.66 -1.64
CA ALA A 149 -10.83 -2.36 -1.75
C ALA A 149 -11.83 -1.62 -2.63
N ASP A 150 -12.97 -2.25 -2.94
CA ASP A 150 -14.11 -1.64 -3.64
C ASP A 150 -15.13 -0.99 -2.68
N TRP A 151 -14.81 -0.94 -1.38
CA TRP A 151 -15.58 -0.24 -0.34
C TRP A 151 -14.78 0.92 0.26
N ASP A 152 -15.50 1.86 0.87
CA ASP A 152 -14.91 3.01 1.55
C ASP A 152 -14.83 2.74 3.07
N LEU A 153 -14.90 3.79 3.90
CA LEU A 153 -14.82 3.67 5.36
C LEU A 153 -16.06 3.05 6.02
N ASP A 154 -17.09 2.68 5.27
CA ASP A 154 -18.35 2.09 5.75
C ASP A 154 -18.25 0.58 6.03
N VAL A 155 -17.12 0.15 6.62
CA VAL A 155 -16.84 -1.24 6.96
C VAL A 155 -16.38 -1.38 8.42
N PRO A 156 -16.54 -2.58 9.03
CA PRO A 156 -15.97 -2.83 10.34
C PRO A 156 -14.44 -2.67 10.31
N PHE A 157 -13.94 -1.77 11.15
CA PHE A 157 -12.51 -1.60 11.34
C PHE A 157 -11.95 -2.71 12.23
N SER A 158 -10.71 -3.10 11.94
CA SER A 158 -10.00 -4.13 12.67
C SER A 158 -8.72 -3.59 13.27
N LYS A 159 -8.40 -4.04 14.49
CA LYS A 159 -7.13 -3.72 15.16
C LYS A 159 -5.97 -4.31 14.36
N PRO A 160 -5.05 -3.52 13.80
CA PRO A 160 -3.84 -4.05 13.17
C PRO A 160 -2.93 -4.69 14.21
N SER A 161 -2.08 -5.64 13.81
CA SER A 161 -1.14 -6.23 14.75
C SER A 161 0.03 -5.28 15.06
N LYS A 162 0.63 -5.46 16.24
CA LYS A 162 1.85 -4.73 16.63
C LYS A 162 3.00 -4.94 15.63
N HIS A 163 3.12 -6.13 15.06
CA HIS A 163 4.13 -6.45 14.06
C HIS A 163 3.88 -5.70 12.75
N TYR A 164 2.62 -5.63 12.30
CA TYR A 164 2.24 -4.87 11.10
C TYR A 164 2.48 -3.36 11.27
N LEU A 165 2.10 -2.80 12.42
CA LEU A 165 2.36 -1.39 12.72
C LEU A 165 3.86 -1.06 12.77
N ARG A 166 4.72 -1.97 13.26
CA ARG A 166 6.18 -1.81 13.22
C ARG A 166 6.72 -1.76 11.78
N MET A 167 6.18 -2.59 10.89
CA MET A 167 6.54 -2.59 9.47
C MET A 167 6.19 -1.23 8.82
N ILE A 168 4.98 -0.74 9.07
CA ILE A 168 4.53 0.56 8.55
C ILE A 168 5.36 1.70 9.16
N ARG A 169 5.64 1.66 10.47
CA ARG A 169 6.49 2.63 11.18
C ARG A 169 7.84 2.81 10.49
N GLU A 170 8.56 1.72 10.23
CA GLU A 170 9.87 1.80 9.55
C GLU A 170 9.76 2.44 8.16
N GLY A 171 8.71 2.08 7.44
CA GLY A 171 8.37 2.69 6.16
C GLY A 171 8.12 4.20 6.25
N LEU A 172 7.32 4.64 7.22
CA LEU A 172 7.01 6.06 7.46
C LEU A 172 8.26 6.87 7.83
N LYS A 173 9.12 6.33 8.70
CA LYS A 173 10.37 6.99 9.10
C LYS A 173 11.33 7.12 7.94
N THR A 174 11.53 6.05 7.17
CA THR A 174 12.51 6.03 6.06
C THR A 174 12.01 6.76 4.81
N THR A 175 10.70 6.75 4.55
CA THR A 175 10.11 7.39 3.36
C THR A 175 9.76 8.84 3.60
N ALA A 176 9.04 9.14 4.69
CA ALA A 176 8.50 10.46 4.97
C ALA A 176 9.31 11.24 6.01
N GLY A 177 10.37 10.64 6.59
CA GLY A 177 11.23 11.32 7.56
C GLY A 177 10.57 11.59 8.91
N LEU A 178 9.43 10.95 9.20
CA LEU A 178 8.69 11.19 10.43
C LEU A 178 9.50 10.78 11.66
N SER A 179 9.43 11.60 12.69
CA SER A 179 9.90 11.26 14.03
C SER A 179 9.01 10.17 14.65
N ASN A 180 9.51 9.57 15.73
CA ASN A 180 8.76 8.60 16.52
C ASN A 180 7.41 9.17 16.98
N GLN A 181 7.38 10.41 17.49
CA GLN A 181 6.14 11.04 17.94
C GLN A 181 5.16 11.28 16.78
N GLU A 182 5.64 11.77 15.65
CA GLU A 182 4.79 11.99 14.46
C GLU A 182 4.19 10.69 13.92
N VAL A 183 4.89 9.56 14.03
CA VAL A 183 4.33 8.25 13.67
C VAL A 183 3.21 7.84 14.63
N VAL A 184 3.36 8.08 15.94
CA VAL A 184 2.29 7.81 16.92
C VAL A 184 1.07 8.67 16.63
N ASP A 185 1.28 9.98 16.49
CA ASP A 185 0.22 10.93 16.20
C ASP A 185 -0.50 10.56 14.89
N TYR A 186 0.26 10.18 13.87
CA TYR A 186 -0.29 9.69 12.60
C TYR A 186 -1.19 8.47 12.82
N PHE A 187 -0.70 7.44 13.53
CA PHE A 187 -1.44 6.21 13.77
C PHE A 187 -2.71 6.42 14.60
N LEU A 188 -2.67 7.28 15.63
CA LEU A 188 -3.83 7.58 16.47
C LEU A 188 -4.99 8.22 15.71
N THR A 189 -4.74 8.79 14.53
CA THR A 189 -5.81 9.33 13.67
C THR A 189 -6.50 8.28 12.80
N LYS A 190 -5.94 7.07 12.66
CA LYS A 190 -6.41 6.10 11.67
C LYS A 190 -7.48 5.16 12.23
N PRO A 191 -8.64 5.01 11.55
CA PRO A 191 -9.64 4.03 11.97
C PRO A 191 -9.06 2.62 12.03
N GLY A 192 -9.44 1.85 13.04
CA GLY A 192 -8.83 0.57 13.39
C GLY A 192 -7.64 0.69 14.35
N VAL A 193 -6.94 1.83 14.40
CA VAL A 193 -5.96 2.13 15.47
C VAL A 193 -6.54 3.03 16.55
N LYS A 194 -7.21 4.13 16.16
CA LYS A 194 -7.71 5.21 17.03
C LYS A 194 -8.42 4.72 18.30
N ASP A 195 -9.23 3.68 18.19
CA ASP A 195 -10.04 3.15 19.31
C ASP A 195 -9.49 1.84 19.89
N ASN A 196 -8.35 1.36 19.37
CA ASN A 196 -7.80 0.05 19.67
C ASN A 196 -6.41 0.08 20.30
N TYR A 197 -5.73 1.22 20.25
CA TYR A 197 -4.39 1.42 20.80
C TYR A 197 -4.30 2.72 21.58
N SER A 198 -3.65 2.69 22.73
CA SER A 198 -3.26 3.91 23.44
C SER A 198 -1.97 4.52 22.86
N SER A 199 -1.72 5.79 23.15
CA SER A 199 -0.46 6.46 22.79
C SER A 199 0.75 5.75 23.42
N GLU A 200 0.64 5.26 24.66
CA GLU A 200 1.69 4.51 25.35
C GLU A 200 1.96 3.17 24.67
N GLU A 201 0.91 2.44 24.27
CA GLU A 201 1.07 1.19 23.53
C GLU A 201 1.79 1.42 22.21
N LEU A 202 1.43 2.46 21.45
CA LEU A 202 2.10 2.80 20.19
C LEU A 202 3.54 3.27 20.42
N THR A 203 3.79 4.05 21.48
CA THR A 203 5.15 4.50 21.84
C THR A 203 6.05 3.32 22.18
N SER A 204 5.51 2.30 22.88
CA SER A 204 6.25 1.06 23.15
C SER A 204 6.59 0.26 21.89
N LEU A 205 5.91 0.53 20.77
CA LEU A 205 6.28 -0.04 19.48
C LEU A 205 7.50 0.63 18.87
N LEU A 206 7.97 1.78 19.37
CA LEU A 206 9.05 2.60 18.81
C LEU A 206 10.42 2.35 19.45
N THR A 207 10.43 1.74 20.63
CA THR A 207 11.61 1.26 21.37
C THR A 207 11.95 -0.16 20.95
#